data_AF-A0A0H4WIS2-F1
#
_entry.id   AF-A0A0H4WIS2-F1
#
_cell.length_a   1.000
_cell.length_b   1.000
_cell.length_c   1.000
_cell.angle_alpha   90.00
_cell.angle_beta   90.00
_cell.angle_gamma   90.00
#
_symmetry.space_group_name_H-M   'P 1'
#
loop_
_entity.id
_entity.type
_entity.pdbx_description
1 polymer ?
#
loop_
_entity_poly.entity_id
_entity_poly.type
_entity_poly.pdbx_seq_one_letter_code
_entity_poly.pdbx_strand_id
1 'polypeptide(L)'
;MRGDAGQPLPLTDEVLFEPPEGVCPKCVAPRREEALACPQCGLVYVNHVPEAQAPSDVLVDAWRTLAARWEDWDAHDRLMTLAAGRGELAMVGRLYRIRLARAPGDTAAQRGRDEVVRRATLVVPSSSDLGGSTQVLERVKKVAVGVGFVVVLVLAMLVFQHLRTMMAGG
;
A
#
# COMPACT_ATOMS: atom_id res chain seq x y z
N MET A 1 33.07 -18.77 20.85
CA MET A 1 32.23 -17.71 21.44
C MET A 1 30.80 -18.19 21.39
N ARG A 2 30.23 -18.55 22.55
CA ARG A 2 28.86 -19.09 22.67
C ARG A 2 27.89 -17.94 22.43
N GLY A 3 27.00 -18.12 21.46
CA GLY A 3 25.91 -17.19 21.19
C GLY A 3 25.03 -17.06 22.42
N ASP A 4 24.90 -15.82 22.88
CA ASP A 4 23.89 -15.43 23.85
C ASP A 4 22.54 -15.69 23.18
N ALA A 5 21.82 -16.69 23.68
CA ALA A 5 20.46 -16.99 23.23
C ALA A 5 19.60 -15.84 23.73
N GLY A 6 19.53 -14.80 22.89
CA GLY A 6 18.92 -13.52 23.21
C GLY A 6 17.58 -13.71 23.89
N GLN A 7 17.44 -13.12 25.08
CA GLN A 7 16.14 -12.88 25.68
C GLN A 7 15.23 -12.28 24.62
N PRO A 8 13.94 -12.67 24.56
CA PRO A 8 12.97 -12.01 23.69
C PRO A 8 13.03 -10.52 24.00
N LEU A 9 13.55 -9.71 23.07
CA LEU A 9 13.56 -8.26 23.23
C LEU A 9 12.12 -7.83 23.52
N PRO A 10 11.90 -6.93 24.49
CA PRO A 10 10.58 -6.35 24.70
C PRO A 10 10.10 -5.78 23.36
N LEU A 11 8.86 -6.10 22.98
CA LEU A 11 8.22 -5.62 21.75
C LEU A 11 7.88 -4.13 21.91
N THR A 12 8.91 -3.29 21.99
CA THR A 12 8.78 -1.83 21.93
C THR A 12 8.55 -1.39 20.50
N ASP A 13 7.97 -0.20 20.31
CA ASP A 13 7.73 0.36 18.96
C ASP A 13 9.00 0.44 18.12
N GLU A 14 10.15 0.76 18.73
CA GLU A 14 11.46 0.80 18.04
C GLU A 14 11.83 -0.56 17.44
N VAL A 15 11.53 -1.65 18.14
CA VAL A 15 11.77 -3.03 17.68
C VAL A 15 10.82 -3.41 16.55
N LEU A 16 9.61 -2.83 16.52
CA LEU A 16 8.56 -3.15 15.56
C LEU A 16 8.72 -2.43 14.22
N PHE A 17 9.23 -1.20 14.21
CA PHE A 17 9.22 -0.34 13.02
C PHE A 17 10.60 0.06 12.50
N GLU A 18 11.62 0.07 13.36
CA GLU A 18 12.96 0.49 12.99
C GLU A 18 13.83 -0.72 12.58
N PRO A 19 14.50 -0.69 11.42
CA PRO A 19 15.50 -1.69 11.06
C PRO A 19 16.66 -1.70 12.07
N PRO A 20 17.23 -2.88 12.41
CA PRO A 20 18.44 -2.93 13.23
C PRO A 20 19.64 -2.30 12.48
N GLU A 21 20.72 -2.02 13.19
CA GLU A 21 21.97 -1.58 12.55
C GLU A 21 22.53 -2.64 11.58
N GLY A 22 23.35 -2.21 10.62
CA GLY A 22 23.98 -3.12 9.66
C GLY A 22 23.08 -3.60 8.52
N VAL A 23 21.84 -3.08 8.39
CA VAL A 23 20.96 -3.33 7.24
C VAL A 23 20.57 -2.03 6.54
N CYS A 24 20.06 -2.15 5.31
CA CYS A 24 19.54 -1.03 4.55
C CYS A 24 18.23 -0.51 5.16
N PRO A 25 18.07 0.80 5.42
CA PRO A 25 16.88 1.34 6.07
C PRO A 25 15.60 1.24 5.20
N LYS A 26 15.75 1.13 3.86
CA LYS A 26 14.62 0.97 2.93
C LYS A 26 14.14 -0.46 2.78
N CYS A 27 15.04 -1.38 2.42
CA CYS A 27 14.67 -2.75 2.05
C CYS A 27 15.11 -3.82 3.04
N VAL A 28 15.84 -3.44 4.10
CA VAL A 28 16.35 -4.33 5.16
C VAL A 28 17.35 -5.39 4.65
N ALA A 29 17.95 -5.19 3.47
CA ALA A 29 19.04 -6.04 3.01
C ALA A 29 20.31 -5.80 3.86
N PRO A 30 21.16 -6.82 4.09
CA PRO A 30 22.46 -6.62 4.74
C PRO A 30 23.27 -5.50 4.06
N ARG A 31 23.83 -4.59 4.87
CA ARG A 31 24.64 -3.47 4.40
C ARG A 31 26.12 -3.83 4.46
N ARG A 32 26.86 -3.47 3.41
CA ARG A 32 28.33 -3.44 3.42
C ARG A 32 28.78 -2.09 3.96
N GLU A 33 29.76 -2.10 4.84
CA GLU A 33 30.20 -0.92 5.61
C GLU A 33 30.63 0.25 4.69
N GLU A 34 31.38 -0.05 3.64
CA GLU A 34 31.92 0.94 2.68
C GLU A 34 30.94 1.33 1.55
N ALA A 35 29.76 0.70 1.47
CA ALA A 35 28.85 0.95 0.36
C ALA A 35 28.14 2.31 0.50
N LEU A 36 28.18 3.12 -0.55
CA LEU A 36 27.44 4.39 -0.66
C LEU A 36 25.96 4.20 -1.04
N ALA A 37 25.63 3.04 -1.62
CA ALA A 37 24.27 2.68 -2.02
C ALA A 37 23.95 1.21 -1.74
N CYS A 38 22.67 0.90 -1.57
CA CYS A 38 22.20 -0.46 -1.36
C CYS A 38 22.18 -1.23 -2.70
N PRO A 39 22.90 -2.37 -2.83
CA PRO A 39 22.92 -3.15 -4.06
C PRO A 39 21.59 -3.86 -4.36
N GLN A 40 20.70 -3.99 -3.37
CA GLN A 40 19.45 -4.74 -3.49
C GLN A 40 18.25 -3.86 -3.90
N CYS A 41 18.26 -2.58 -3.55
CA CYS A 41 17.14 -1.66 -3.86
C CYS A 41 17.56 -0.32 -4.47
N GLY A 42 18.86 -0.09 -4.66
CA GLY A 42 19.40 1.14 -5.26
C GLY A 42 19.34 2.39 -4.38
N LEU A 43 18.95 2.28 -3.10
CA LEU A 43 18.95 3.43 -2.19
C LEU A 43 20.38 3.97 -2.03
N VAL A 44 20.60 5.23 -2.41
CA VAL A 44 21.81 5.99 -2.06
C VAL A 44 21.65 6.47 -0.61
N TYR A 45 22.54 6.04 0.30
CA TYR A 45 22.30 6.21 1.74
C TYR A 45 22.27 7.67 2.20
N VAL A 46 23.09 8.54 1.59
CA VAL A 46 23.10 9.99 1.90
C VAL A 46 21.79 10.70 1.53
N ASN A 47 20.98 10.09 0.66
CA ASN A 47 19.70 10.65 0.21
C ASN A 47 18.50 9.99 0.93
N HIS A 48 18.74 9.22 1.98
CA HIS A 48 17.66 8.57 2.71
C HIS A 48 16.84 9.58 3.50
N VAL A 49 15.52 9.60 3.25
CA VAL A 49 14.55 10.39 4.00
C VAL A 49 13.63 9.41 4.75
N PRO A 50 13.77 9.28 6.08
CA PRO A 50 13.00 8.32 6.88
C PRO A 50 11.49 8.45 6.72
N GLU A 51 10.99 9.69 6.68
CA GLU A 51 9.57 10.02 6.63
C GLU A 51 8.90 9.52 5.34
N ALA A 52 9.65 9.43 4.25
CA ALA A 52 9.15 8.92 2.97
C ALA A 52 8.79 7.42 3.01
N GLN A 53 9.18 6.72 4.07
CA GLN A 53 8.97 5.28 4.26
C GLN A 53 8.20 4.97 5.55
N ALA A 54 7.55 5.97 6.15
CA ALA A 54 6.68 5.75 7.30
C ALA A 54 5.42 4.98 6.88
N PRO A 55 5.03 3.92 7.59
CA PRO A 55 3.70 3.30 7.43
C PRO A 55 2.59 4.28 7.81
N SER A 56 1.40 4.14 7.22
CA SER A 56 0.25 4.92 7.67
C SER A 56 -0.15 4.56 9.11
N ASP A 57 -0.78 5.49 9.84
CA ASP A 57 -1.23 5.26 11.22
C ASP A 57 -2.12 4.02 11.37
N VAL A 58 -2.99 3.79 10.38
CA VAL A 58 -3.84 2.59 10.31
C VAL A 58 -3.00 1.31 10.27
N LEU A 59 -1.91 1.31 9.48
CA LEU A 59 -1.03 0.17 9.38
C LEU A 59 -0.16 0.00 10.63
N VAL A 60 0.27 1.10 11.25
CA VAL A 60 0.98 1.10 12.53
C VAL A 60 0.15 0.39 13.61
N ASP A 61 -1.12 0.78 13.77
CA ASP A 61 -2.00 0.20 14.78
C ASP A 61 -2.33 -1.26 14.49
N ALA A 62 -2.56 -1.61 13.22
CA ALA A 62 -2.77 -3.00 12.80
C ALA A 62 -1.52 -3.87 13.06
N TRP A 63 -0.32 -3.34 12.82
CA TRP A 63 0.93 -4.04 13.09
C TRP A 63 1.17 -4.25 14.58
N ARG A 64 0.94 -3.23 15.42
CA ARG A 64 0.98 -3.36 16.89
C ARG A 64 -0.01 -4.41 17.39
N THR A 65 -1.23 -4.41 16.85
CA THR A 65 -2.26 -5.39 17.20
C THR A 65 -1.83 -6.81 16.82
N LEU A 66 -1.22 -6.98 15.65
CA LEU A 66 -0.66 -8.26 15.23
C LEU A 66 0.49 -8.69 16.15
N ALA A 67 1.39 -7.78 16.52
CA ALA A 67 2.52 -8.09 17.40
C ALA A 67 2.08 -8.65 18.76
N ALA A 68 0.93 -8.21 19.29
CA ALA A 68 0.34 -8.75 20.51
C ALA A 68 -0.24 -10.17 20.35
N ARG A 69 -0.45 -10.64 19.11
CA ARG A 69 -1.05 -11.94 18.77
C ARG A 69 -0.27 -12.60 17.63
N TRP A 70 1.05 -12.63 17.76
CA TRP A 70 1.95 -13.02 16.68
C TRP A 70 1.73 -14.45 16.16
N GLU A 71 1.26 -15.38 16.99
CA GLU A 71 1.01 -16.76 16.57
C GLU A 71 -0.40 -16.94 15.93
N ASP A 72 -1.25 -15.91 15.94
CA ASP A 72 -2.59 -15.95 15.33
C ASP A 72 -2.51 -15.69 13.82
N TRP A 73 -2.52 -16.77 13.03
CA TRP A 73 -2.46 -16.65 11.57
C TRP A 73 -3.66 -15.91 10.96
N ASP A 74 -4.83 -15.92 11.61
CA ASP A 74 -5.95 -15.12 11.13
C ASP A 74 -5.69 -13.63 11.34
N ALA A 75 -4.91 -13.23 12.35
CA ALA A 75 -4.46 -11.85 12.51
C ALA A 75 -3.49 -11.43 11.39
N HIS A 76 -2.58 -12.31 10.99
CA HIS A 76 -1.70 -12.07 9.84
C HIS A 76 -2.51 -11.87 8.54
N ASP A 77 -3.51 -12.74 8.30
CA ASP A 77 -4.38 -12.63 7.13
C ASP A 77 -5.16 -11.32 7.10
N ARG A 78 -5.76 -10.93 8.24
CA ARG A 78 -6.48 -9.65 8.38
C ARG A 78 -5.59 -8.45 8.07
N LEU A 79 -4.35 -8.43 8.58
CA LEU A 79 -3.38 -7.37 8.29
C LEU A 79 -3.09 -7.29 6.79
N MET A 80 -2.84 -8.42 6.13
CA MET A 80 -2.51 -8.44 4.71
C MET A 80 -3.69 -8.04 3.83
N THR A 81 -4.91 -8.43 4.20
CA THR A 81 -6.14 -8.02 3.52
C THR A 81 -6.35 -6.51 3.65
N LEU A 82 -6.14 -5.95 4.85
CA LEU A 82 -6.15 -4.50 5.10
C LEU A 82 -5.10 -3.78 4.24
N ALA A 83 -3.86 -4.25 4.26
CA ALA A 83 -2.77 -3.62 3.50
C ALA A 83 -2.97 -3.72 1.98
N ALA A 84 -3.52 -4.83 1.48
CA ALA A 84 -3.87 -4.99 0.08
C ALA A 84 -4.92 -3.97 -0.37
N GLY A 85 -6.00 -3.81 0.39
CA GLY A 85 -7.05 -2.83 0.10
C GLY A 85 -6.58 -1.38 0.12
N ARG A 86 -5.42 -1.11 0.76
CA ARG A 86 -4.82 0.23 0.90
C ARG A 86 -3.61 0.46 0.01
N GLY A 87 -3.16 -0.54 -0.75
CA GLY A 87 -1.92 -0.45 -1.54
C GLY A 87 -0.63 -0.44 -0.70
N GLU A 88 -0.69 -0.88 0.56
CA GLU A 88 0.44 -0.85 1.51
C GLU A 88 1.12 -2.22 1.71
N LEU A 89 0.85 -3.22 0.84
CA LEU A 89 1.47 -4.55 0.94
C LEU A 89 3.00 -4.50 0.96
N ALA A 90 3.61 -3.60 0.18
CA ALA A 90 5.06 -3.41 0.17
C ALA A 90 5.60 -2.98 1.54
N MET A 91 4.83 -2.16 2.27
CA MET A 91 5.18 -1.71 3.62
C MET A 91 5.11 -2.87 4.62
N VAL A 92 4.05 -3.69 4.56
CA VAL A 92 3.95 -4.91 5.37
C VAL A 92 5.13 -5.86 5.10
N GLY A 93 5.53 -6.02 3.84
CA GLY A 93 6.71 -6.80 3.48
C GLY A 93 8.02 -6.24 4.06
N ARG A 94 8.13 -4.91 4.22
CA ARG A 94 9.25 -4.28 4.94
C ARG A 94 9.21 -4.63 6.43
N LEU A 95 8.05 -4.52 7.08
CA LEU A 95 7.89 -4.81 8.52
C LEU A 95 8.24 -6.27 8.85
N TYR A 96 7.81 -7.24 8.05
CA TYR A 96 8.25 -8.64 8.22
C TYR A 96 9.76 -8.81 8.05
N ARG A 97 10.39 -8.10 7.11
CA ARG A 97 11.86 -8.16 6.95
C ARG A 97 12.59 -7.55 8.13
N ILE A 98 12.07 -6.47 8.73
CA ILE A 98 12.62 -5.91 9.99
C ILE A 98 12.55 -6.97 11.09
N ARG A 99 11.40 -7.62 11.26
CA ARG A 99 11.23 -8.70 12.23
C ARG A 99 12.24 -9.83 12.01
N LEU A 100 12.43 -10.25 10.76
CA LEU A 100 13.41 -11.29 10.40
C LEU A 100 14.86 -10.86 10.59
N ALA A 101 15.19 -9.58 10.40
CA ALA A 101 16.53 -9.07 10.67
C ALA A 101 16.88 -9.15 12.16
N ARG A 102 15.88 -9.01 13.04
CA ARG A 102 16.03 -9.14 14.50
C ARG A 102 15.90 -10.59 14.99
N ALA A 103 15.04 -11.38 14.36
CA ALA A 103 14.79 -12.79 14.69
C ALA A 103 14.74 -13.65 13.41
N PRO A 104 15.91 -14.06 12.88
CA PRO A 104 15.99 -14.79 11.60
C PRO A 104 15.23 -16.12 11.57
N GLY A 105 15.06 -16.76 12.73
CA GLY A 105 14.34 -18.03 12.90
C GLY A 105 12.83 -17.91 13.10
N ASP A 106 12.25 -16.71 13.04
CA ASP A 106 10.81 -16.50 13.22
C ASP A 106 10.02 -17.04 12.01
N THR A 107 9.44 -18.23 12.18
CA THR A 107 8.71 -18.94 11.12
C THR A 107 7.43 -18.21 10.70
N ALA A 108 6.74 -17.55 11.64
CA ALA A 108 5.56 -16.74 11.34
C ALA A 108 5.95 -15.51 10.50
N ALA A 109 7.08 -14.87 10.80
CA ALA A 109 7.60 -13.77 9.99
C ALA A 109 8.00 -14.21 8.57
N GLN A 110 8.64 -15.39 8.44
CA GLN A 110 9.00 -15.96 7.14
C GLN A 110 7.75 -16.23 6.30
N ARG A 111 6.78 -16.96 6.88
CA ARG A 111 5.49 -17.24 6.24
C ARG A 111 4.76 -15.96 5.87
N GLY A 112 4.74 -14.97 6.76
CA GLY A 112 4.14 -13.65 6.53
C GLY A 112 4.75 -12.92 5.34
N ARG A 113 6.08 -12.87 5.26
CA ARG A 113 6.80 -12.29 4.13
C ARG A 113 6.49 -13.00 2.81
N ASP A 114 6.51 -14.34 2.82
CA ASP A 114 6.30 -15.12 1.60
C ASP A 114 4.86 -14.98 1.09
N GLU A 115 3.91 -14.87 2.00
CA GLU A 115 2.52 -14.58 1.70
C GLU A 115 2.32 -13.17 1.11
N VAL A 116 3.03 -12.15 1.62
CA VAL A 116 3.04 -10.81 1.01
C VAL A 116 3.53 -10.87 -0.43
N VAL A 117 4.63 -11.60 -0.69
CA VAL A 117 5.15 -11.79 -2.05
C VAL A 117 4.11 -12.48 -2.92
N ARG A 118 3.49 -13.55 -2.44
CA ARG A 118 2.44 -14.28 -3.15
C ARG A 118 1.29 -13.34 -3.54
N ARG A 119 0.76 -12.55 -2.61
CA ARG A 119 -0.32 -11.59 -2.90
C ARG A 119 0.11 -10.50 -3.87
N ALA A 120 1.31 -9.93 -3.70
CA ALA A 120 1.84 -8.93 -4.61
C ALA A 120 2.00 -9.46 -6.05
N THR A 121 2.32 -10.75 -6.22
CA THR A 121 2.41 -11.39 -7.54
C THR A 121 1.07 -11.79 -8.14
N LEU A 122 0.01 -11.95 -7.33
CA LEU A 122 -1.34 -12.23 -7.82
C LEU A 122 -2.10 -10.95 -8.20
N VAL A 123 -1.76 -9.85 -7.55
CA VAL A 123 -2.17 -8.49 -7.95
C VAL A 123 -1.24 -8.04 -9.09
N VAL A 124 -1.31 -8.72 -10.24
CA VAL A 124 -0.83 -8.16 -11.51
C VAL A 124 -2.01 -7.39 -12.09
N PRO A 125 -2.09 -6.06 -11.92
CA PRO A 125 -2.85 -5.27 -12.87
C PRO A 125 -2.14 -5.45 -14.21
N SER A 126 -2.85 -5.97 -15.20
CA SER A 126 -2.50 -5.81 -16.61
C SER A 126 -2.03 -4.37 -16.82
N SER A 127 -0.88 -4.21 -17.47
CA SER A 127 -0.11 -2.98 -17.68
C SER A 127 -0.89 -1.85 -18.35
N SER A 128 -1.83 -1.26 -17.62
CA SER A 128 -2.64 -0.11 -18.04
C SER A 128 -2.77 0.98 -16.97
N ASP A 129 -2.34 0.71 -15.73
CA ASP A 129 -2.48 1.65 -14.60
C ASP A 129 -1.15 2.29 -14.14
N LEU A 130 -0.24 2.59 -15.09
CA LEU A 130 0.88 3.52 -14.84
C LEU A 130 0.51 4.99 -15.15
N GLY A 131 -0.78 5.28 -15.31
CA GLY A 131 -1.28 6.64 -15.47
C GLY A 131 -2.27 7.00 -14.37
N GLY A 132 -1.78 7.52 -13.25
CA GLY A 132 -2.58 8.07 -12.13
C GLY A 132 -3.44 9.30 -12.47
N SER A 133 -4.00 9.36 -13.67
CA SER A 133 -4.85 10.43 -14.20
C SER A 133 -6.20 9.89 -14.74
N THR A 134 -6.33 8.58 -14.96
CA THR A 134 -7.51 8.01 -15.63
C THR A 134 -8.75 7.90 -14.74
N GLN A 135 -8.63 7.65 -13.43
CA GLN A 135 -9.81 7.53 -12.56
C GLN A 135 -10.57 8.86 -12.36
N VAL A 136 -9.86 9.98 -12.30
CA VAL A 136 -10.49 11.32 -12.22
C VAL A 136 -11.10 11.67 -13.58
N LEU A 137 -10.40 11.39 -14.68
CA LEU A 137 -10.89 11.63 -16.04
C LEU A 137 -12.12 10.78 -16.40
N GLU A 138 -12.16 9.52 -15.97
CA GLU A 138 -13.32 8.61 -16.12
C GLU A 138 -14.55 9.12 -15.37
N ARG A 139 -14.38 9.60 -14.13
CA ARG A 139 -15.47 10.19 -13.34
C ARG A 139 -15.98 11.48 -13.97
N VAL A 140 -15.08 12.35 -14.44
CA VAL A 140 -15.45 13.60 -15.15
C VAL A 140 -16.17 13.31 -16.46
N LYS A 141 -15.73 12.30 -17.23
CA LYS A 141 -16.37 11.91 -18.49
C LYS A 141 -17.80 11.38 -18.29
N LYS A 142 -18.03 10.57 -17.24
CA LYS A 142 -19.38 10.09 -16.89
C LYS A 142 -20.32 11.23 -16.47
N VAL A 143 -19.80 12.22 -15.73
CA VAL A 143 -20.58 13.43 -15.36
C VAL A 143 -20.88 14.29 -16.58
N ALA A 144 -19.91 14.50 -17.47
CA ALA A 144 -20.10 15.32 -18.68
C ALA A 144 -21.15 14.74 -19.64
N VAL A 145 -21.18 13.41 -19.81
CA VAL A 145 -22.21 12.73 -20.63
C VAL A 145 -23.60 12.88 -20.01
N GLY A 146 -23.72 12.76 -18.68
CA GLY A 146 -24.99 12.97 -17.97
C GLY A 146 -25.52 14.40 -18.15
N VAL A 147 -24.67 15.41 -17.99
CA VAL A 147 -25.05 16.82 -18.19
C VAL A 147 -25.46 17.10 -19.63
N GLY A 148 -24.72 16.59 -20.61
CA GLY A 148 -25.06 16.74 -22.03
C GLY A 148 -26.43 16.14 -22.37
N PHE A 149 -26.75 14.96 -21.83
CA PHE A 149 -28.04 14.31 -22.04
C PHE A 149 -29.21 15.16 -21.49
N VAL A 150 -29.03 15.74 -20.30
CA VAL A 150 -30.05 16.62 -19.69
C VAL A 150 -30.27 17.87 -20.54
N VAL A 151 -29.20 18.50 -21.05
CA VAL A 151 -29.32 19.70 -21.90
C VAL A 151 -30.07 19.38 -23.19
N VAL A 152 -29.78 18.25 -23.84
CA VAL A 152 -30.48 17.81 -25.06
C VAL A 152 -31.97 17.56 -24.78
N LEU A 153 -32.31 16.93 -23.65
CA LEU A 153 -33.70 16.71 -23.26
C LEU A 153 -34.46 18.02 -23.04
N VAL A 154 -33.84 19.00 -22.36
CA VAL A 154 -34.45 20.31 -22.14
C VAL A 154 -34.68 21.03 -23.47
N LEU A 155 -33.70 21.03 -24.38
CA LEU A 155 -33.84 21.64 -25.70
C LEU A 155 -34.96 20.96 -26.52
N ALA A 156 -35.02 19.63 -26.51
CA ALA A 156 -36.08 18.90 -27.19
C ALA A 156 -37.46 19.24 -26.62
N MET A 157 -37.58 19.37 -25.29
CA MET A 157 -38.81 19.76 -24.62
C MET A 157 -39.23 21.19 -24.97
N LEU A 158 -38.29 22.14 -25.03
CA LEU A 158 -38.56 23.52 -25.45
C LEU A 158 -39.02 23.61 -26.90
N VAL A 159 -38.36 22.89 -27.82
CA VAL A 159 -38.78 22.82 -29.23
C VAL A 159 -40.18 22.22 -29.33
N PHE A 160 -40.46 21.16 -28.60
CA PHE A 160 -41.78 20.55 -28.58
C PHE A 160 -42.86 21.50 -28.04
N GLN A 161 -42.55 22.26 -26.98
CA GLN A 161 -43.44 23.28 -26.44
C GLN A 161 -43.72 24.38 -27.48
N HIS A 162 -42.69 24.88 -28.16
CA HIS A 162 -42.84 25.89 -29.21
C HIS A 162 -43.70 25.39 -30.38
N LEU A 163 -43.46 24.16 -30.86
CA LEU A 163 -44.27 23.54 -31.91
C LEU A 163 -45.74 23.38 -31.46
N ARG A 164 -45.97 22.93 -30.22
CA ARG A 164 -47.32 22.80 -29.67
C ARG A 164 -48.02 24.16 -29.56
N THR A 165 -47.32 25.21 -29.14
CA THR A 165 -47.91 26.57 -29.08
C THR A 165 -48.25 27.11 -30.46
N MET A 166 -47.45 26.80 -31.49
CA MET A 166 -47.77 27.18 -32.88
C MET A 166 -48.96 26.38 -33.43
N MET A 167 -49.09 25.10 -33.09
CA MET A 167 -50.22 24.27 -33.53
C MET A 167 -51.53 24.53 -32.78
N ALA A 168 -51.48 25.07 -31.56
CA ALA A 168 -52.67 25.39 -30.77
C ALA A 168 -53.13 26.85 -30.93
N GLY A 169 -52.37 27.68 -31.65
CA GLY A 169 -52.61 29.10 -31.86
C GLY A 169 -53.09 29.48 -33.28
N GLY A 170 -53.46 28.50 -34.12
CA GLY A 170 -54.10 28.68 -35.42
C GLY A 170 -55.46 28.00 -35.45
#